data_AF-A0A9Q1HHM0-F1
#
_entry.id   AF-A0A9Q1HHM0-F1
#
_cell.length_a   1.000
_cell.length_b   1.000
_cell.length_c   1.000
_cell.angle_alpha   90.00
_cell.angle_beta   90.00
_cell.angle_gamma   90.00
#
_symmetry.space_group_name_H-M   'P 1'
#
loop_
_entity.id
_entity.type
_entity.pdbx_description
1 polymer ?
#
loop_
_entity_poly.entity_id
_entity_poly.type
_entity_poly.pdbx_seq_one_letter_code
_entity_poly.pdbx_strand_id
1 'polypeptide(L)'
;MEKFPCHLFQAKWQQGQYYSLCKNPPEKSVVIVMDFAENYSYAMQHEVQSSHWYIAQVTLHPMVAHYQCECDQTSPVREAIHIITDDMKHDSHAVYKFVSTAVDHLTKVRGLSPQRLIQFSDGCTGQYKSKIPFMDVFLREQRFGHTPSGTSLLWVLTREKPM
;
A
#
# COMPACT_ATOMS: atom_id res chain seq x y z
N MET A 1 -4.41 33.82 1.81
CA MET A 1 -5.04 33.30 3.05
C MET A 1 -6.01 32.13 2.80
N GLU A 2 -6.53 31.95 1.58
CA GLU A 2 -7.54 30.91 1.25
C GLU A 2 -7.04 29.45 1.24
N LYS A 3 -5.74 29.20 1.15
CA LYS A 3 -5.20 27.83 1.08
C LYS A 3 -5.35 27.06 2.41
N PHE A 4 -5.16 27.73 3.55
CA PHE A 4 -5.11 27.04 4.86
C PHE A 4 -6.45 26.38 5.27
N PRO A 5 -7.62 27.04 5.14
CA PRO A 5 -8.91 26.40 5.43
C PRO A 5 -9.19 25.20 4.51
N CYS A 6 -8.83 25.30 3.22
CA CYS A 6 -9.00 24.22 2.25
C CYS A 6 -8.13 23.00 2.61
N HIS A 7 -6.85 23.21 2.92
CA HIS A 7 -5.95 22.14 3.37
C HIS A 7 -6.44 21.48 4.65
N LEU A 8 -6.92 22.25 5.63
CA LEU A 8 -7.45 21.70 6.87
C LEU A 8 -8.72 20.87 6.64
N PHE A 9 -9.61 21.35 5.76
CA PHE A 9 -10.81 20.61 5.36
C PHE A 9 -10.45 19.27 4.70
N GLN A 10 -9.54 19.31 3.71
CA GLN A 10 -9.07 18.11 3.03
C GLN A 10 -8.43 17.13 4.01
N ALA A 11 -7.48 17.56 4.84
CA ALA A 11 -6.82 16.69 5.81
C ALA A 11 -7.81 16.02 6.78
N LYS A 12 -8.76 16.80 7.33
CA LYS A 12 -9.81 16.27 8.23
C LYS A 12 -10.72 15.29 7.51
N TRP A 13 -11.16 15.61 6.30
CA TRP A 13 -12.03 14.75 5.51
C TRP A 13 -11.33 13.43 5.15
N GLN A 14 -10.10 13.50 4.63
CA GLN A 14 -9.28 12.33 4.29
C GLN A 14 -9.03 11.44 5.51
N GLN A 15 -8.74 12.04 6.66
CA GLN A 15 -8.58 11.31 7.92
C GLN A 15 -9.88 10.61 8.36
N GLY A 16 -11.03 11.28 8.22
CA GLY A 16 -12.33 10.69 8.51
C GLY A 16 -12.64 9.49 7.60
N GLN A 17 -12.36 9.61 6.30
CA GLN A 17 -12.52 8.50 5.34
C GLN A 17 -11.60 7.33 5.69
N TYR A 18 -10.31 7.60 5.94
CA TYR A 18 -9.33 6.60 6.35
C TYR A 18 -9.78 5.82 7.59
N TYR A 19 -10.17 6.53 8.66
CA TYR A 19 -10.59 5.89 9.91
C TYR A 19 -11.84 5.03 9.71
N SER A 20 -12.82 5.52 8.94
CA SER A 20 -14.06 4.79 8.66
C SER A 20 -13.79 3.49 7.88
N LEU A 21 -12.93 3.56 6.86
CA LEU A 21 -12.59 2.42 6.01
C LEU A 21 -11.71 1.39 6.71
N CYS A 22 -10.75 1.81 7.55
CA CYS A 22 -9.93 0.87 8.31
C CYS A 22 -10.71 0.22 9.46
N LYS A 23 -11.67 0.94 10.06
CA LYS A 23 -12.51 0.42 11.14
C LYS A 23 -13.58 -0.55 10.63
N ASN A 24 -14.21 -0.24 9.50
CA ASN A 24 -15.25 -1.06 8.89
C ASN A 24 -14.98 -1.14 7.38
N PRO A 25 -14.07 -2.02 6.94
CA PRO A 25 -13.82 -2.23 5.52
C PRO A 25 -15.09 -2.77 4.86
N PRO A 26 -15.49 -2.25 3.68
CA PRO A 26 -16.64 -2.76 2.94
C PRO A 26 -16.53 -4.25 2.63
N GLU A 27 -17.67 -4.92 2.43
CA GLU A 27 -17.69 -6.33 2.04
C GLU A 27 -16.86 -6.60 0.79
N LYS A 28 -16.21 -7.77 0.77
CA LYS A 28 -15.33 -8.23 -0.31
C LYS A 28 -14.29 -7.18 -0.72
N SER A 29 -13.84 -6.35 0.23
CA SER A 29 -12.80 -5.36 -0.01
C SER A 29 -11.63 -5.51 0.94
N VAL A 30 -10.46 -5.10 0.45
CA VAL A 30 -9.23 -4.98 1.24
C VAL A 30 -8.79 -3.53 1.18
N VAL A 31 -8.52 -2.96 2.35
CA VAL A 31 -7.89 -1.65 2.48
C VAL A 31 -6.41 -1.86 2.79
N ILE A 32 -5.52 -1.43 1.90
CA ILE A 32 -4.08 -1.47 2.11
C ILE A 32 -3.58 -0.05 2.36
N VAL A 33 -2.89 0.12 3.48
CA VAL A 33 -2.17 1.34 3.84
C VAL A 33 -0.70 1.04 3.65
N MET A 34 -0.02 1.84 2.84
CA MET A 34 1.38 1.61 2.51
C MET A 34 2.19 2.88 2.69
N ASP A 35 3.42 2.69 3.12
CA ASP A 35 4.42 3.75 3.20
C ASP A 35 5.74 3.23 2.63
N PHE A 36 6.58 4.14 2.18
CA PHE A 36 7.93 3.80 1.76
C PHE A 36 8.88 4.10 2.92
N ALA A 37 9.33 3.06 3.64
CA ALA A 37 10.32 3.28 4.68
C ALA A 37 11.68 3.55 4.01
N GLU A 38 12.43 4.49 4.59
CA GLU A 38 13.77 4.85 4.14
C GLU A 38 14.70 3.62 4.07
N ASN A 39 15.75 3.70 3.26
CA ASN A 39 16.72 2.62 3.11
C ASN A 39 17.35 2.25 4.46
N TYR A 40 17.16 1.01 4.87
CA TYR A 40 17.78 0.49 6.08
C TYR A 40 19.21 0.05 5.78
N SER A 41 20.16 0.77 6.36
CA SER A 41 21.57 0.41 6.34
C SER A 41 21.83 -0.62 7.42
N TYR A 42 22.35 -1.78 7.05
CA TYR A 42 22.68 -2.84 8.00
C TYR A 42 24.17 -3.20 7.89
N ALA A 43 24.74 -3.58 9.03
CA ALA A 43 26.05 -4.21 9.10
C ALA A 43 25.84 -5.71 9.38
N MET A 44 26.52 -6.59 8.66
CA MET A 44 26.46 -8.01 8.97
C MET A 44 27.24 -8.27 10.27
N GLN A 45 26.66 -9.07 11.17
CA GLN A 45 27.28 -9.38 12.46
C GLN A 45 28.60 -10.17 12.32
N HIS A 46 28.88 -10.74 11.14
CA HIS A 46 30.08 -11.51 10.82
C HIS A 46 30.85 -10.92 9.63
N GLU A 47 31.04 -9.60 9.60
CA GLU A 47 31.85 -8.96 8.55
C GLU A 47 33.34 -9.25 8.72
N VAL A 48 33.99 -9.63 7.62
CA VAL A 48 35.45 -9.64 7.51
C VAL A 48 35.92 -8.19 7.60
N GLN A 49 37.04 -7.91 8.28
CA GLN A 49 37.55 -6.55 8.53
C GLN A 49 37.67 -5.67 7.26
N SER A 50 37.81 -6.27 6.08
CA SER A 50 37.84 -5.59 4.78
C SER A 50 36.48 -5.04 4.32
N SER A 51 35.36 -5.57 4.84
CA SER A 51 33.99 -5.15 4.50
C SER A 51 33.51 -3.95 5.33
N HIS A 52 34.33 -3.45 6.24
CA HIS A 52 34.03 -2.34 7.15
C HIS A 52 33.72 -1.00 6.45
N TRP A 53 33.94 -0.92 5.12
CA TRP A 53 33.60 0.24 4.28
C TRP A 53 32.38 0.00 3.37
N TYR A 54 31.80 -1.21 3.38
CA TYR A 54 30.68 -1.59 2.53
C TYR A 54 29.41 -1.76 3.37
N ILE A 55 28.71 -0.64 3.59
CA ILE A 55 27.39 -0.67 4.24
C ILE A 55 26.36 -1.07 3.19
N ALA A 56 25.82 -2.28 3.30
CA ALA A 56 24.73 -2.73 2.45
C ALA A 56 23.42 -2.05 2.89
N GLN A 57 22.62 -1.65 1.92
CA GLN A 57 21.30 -1.06 2.16
C GLN A 57 20.23 -1.98 1.61
N VAL A 58 19.11 -2.07 2.33
CA VAL A 58 17.89 -2.71 1.87
C VAL A 58 16.73 -1.73 1.94
N THR A 59 15.83 -1.88 0.99
CA THR A 59 14.56 -1.18 0.97
C THR A 59 13.55 -1.93 1.83
N LEU A 60 12.91 -1.20 2.74
CA LEU A 60 11.79 -1.70 3.53
C LEU A 60 10.50 -1.05 3.03
N HIS A 61 9.50 -1.87 2.73
CA HIS A 61 8.18 -1.40 2.31
C HIS A 61 7.10 -1.96 3.23
N PRO A 62 6.76 -1.23 4.31
CA PRO A 62 5.70 -1.63 5.21
C PRO A 62 4.31 -1.37 4.60
N MET A 63 3.46 -2.38 4.72
CA MET A 63 2.05 -2.30 4.39
C MET A 63 1.19 -2.84 5.54
N VAL A 64 0.00 -2.28 5.69
CA VAL A 64 -1.02 -2.78 6.62
C VAL A 64 -2.30 -3.02 5.82
N ALA A 65 -2.76 -4.27 5.81
CA ALA A 65 -4.01 -4.68 5.18
C ALA A 65 -5.13 -4.79 6.23
N HIS A 66 -6.27 -4.18 5.93
CA HIS A 66 -7.51 -4.30 6.69
C HIS A 66 -8.56 -5.00 5.83
N TYR A 67 -9.14 -6.09 6.33
CA TYR A 67 -10.17 -6.87 5.64
C TYR A 67 -11.08 -7.59 6.62
N GLN A 68 -12.24 -8.05 6.17
CA GLN A 68 -13.13 -8.87 6.99
C GLN A 68 -12.78 -10.35 6.85
N CYS A 69 -12.67 -11.08 7.97
CA CYS A 69 -12.58 -12.54 7.91
C CYS A 69 -13.98 -13.12 7.70
N GLU A 70 -14.12 -14.14 6.87
CA GLU A 70 -15.35 -14.91 6.79
C GLU A 70 -15.66 -15.63 8.12
N CYS A 71 -14.62 -15.94 8.89
CA CYS A 71 -14.69 -16.63 10.17
C CYS A 71 -15.25 -15.77 11.33
N ASP A 72 -15.03 -14.46 11.28
CA ASP A 72 -15.44 -13.52 12.32
C ASP A 72 -15.76 -12.17 11.66
N GLN A 73 -17.05 -11.89 11.53
CA GLN A 73 -17.56 -10.64 10.95
C GLN A 73 -17.65 -9.51 11.98
N THR A 74 -17.30 -9.77 13.24
CA THR A 74 -17.48 -8.83 14.35
C THR A 74 -16.41 -7.74 14.35
N SER A 75 -15.21 -8.04 13.82
CA SER A 75 -14.11 -7.07 13.76
C SER A 75 -13.23 -7.26 12.53
N PRO A 76 -12.70 -6.17 11.94
CA PRO A 76 -11.78 -6.30 10.81
C PRO A 76 -10.45 -6.90 11.27
N VAL A 77 -9.90 -7.78 10.44
CA VAL A 77 -8.54 -8.28 10.58
C VAL A 77 -7.58 -7.18 10.16
N ARG A 78 -6.53 -6.97 10.95
CA ARG A 78 -5.39 -6.12 10.62
C ARG A 78 -4.14 -6.98 10.45
N GLU A 79 -3.67 -7.11 9.23
CA GLU A 79 -2.44 -7.85 8.90
C GLU A 79 -1.33 -6.89 8.48
N ALA A 80 -0.16 -7.01 9.11
CA ALA A 80 1.02 -6.24 8.72
C ALA A 80 1.86 -7.07 7.74
N ILE A 81 2.12 -6.51 6.56
CA ILE A 81 2.89 -7.12 5.48
C ILE A 81 4.13 -6.25 5.27
N HIS A 82 5.32 -6.82 5.46
CA HIS A 82 6.58 -6.11 5.28
C HIS A 82 7.34 -6.74 4.13
N ILE A 83 7.65 -5.93 3.12
CA ILE A 83 8.47 -6.37 1.99
C ILE A 83 9.88 -5.84 2.20
N ILE A 84 10.86 -6.75 2.11
CA ILE A 84 12.28 -6.47 2.22
C ILE A 84 12.90 -6.81 0.87
N THR A 85 13.60 -5.86 0.27
CA THR A 85 14.22 -6.04 -1.05
C THR A 85 15.57 -5.32 -1.14
N ASP A 86 16.44 -5.84 -2.00
CA ASP A 86 17.71 -5.21 -2.39
C ASP A 86 17.52 -4.17 -3.51
N ASP A 87 16.31 -4.02 -4.05
CA ASP A 87 16.00 -2.99 -5.05
C ASP A 87 15.96 -1.59 -4.43
N MET A 88 16.88 -0.73 -4.88
CA MET A 88 17.08 0.65 -4.41
C MET A 88 16.48 1.71 -5.35
N LYS A 89 15.81 1.32 -6.44
CA LYS A 89 15.32 2.27 -7.45
C LYS A 89 14.11 3.09 -7.01
N HIS A 90 13.35 2.58 -6.05
CA HIS A 90 12.25 3.29 -5.39
C HIS A 90 11.25 3.90 -6.39
N ASP A 91 10.95 3.17 -7.46
CA ASP A 91 10.10 3.63 -8.54
C ASP A 91 8.68 3.05 -8.44
N SER A 92 7.79 3.51 -9.32
CA SER A 92 6.44 2.98 -9.39
C SER A 92 6.36 1.51 -9.84
N HIS A 93 7.39 0.97 -10.50
CA HIS A 93 7.43 -0.45 -10.87
C HIS A 93 7.68 -1.33 -9.63
N ALA A 94 8.57 -0.91 -8.74
CA ALA A 94 8.80 -1.55 -7.45
C ALA A 94 7.53 -1.57 -6.62
N VAL A 95 6.84 -0.41 -6.48
CA VAL A 95 5.55 -0.32 -5.78
C VAL A 95 4.51 -1.27 -6.39
N TYR A 96 4.37 -1.30 -7.72
CA TYR A 96 3.46 -2.22 -8.40
C TYR A 96 3.75 -3.68 -8.05
N LYS A 97 5.04 -4.06 -8.05
CA LYS A 97 5.46 -5.42 -7.69
C LYS A 97 5.16 -5.73 -6.24
N PHE A 98 5.41 -4.80 -5.33
CA PHE A 98 5.12 -4.96 -3.90
C PHE A 98 3.64 -5.19 -3.66
N VAL A 99 2.78 -4.34 -4.23
CA VAL A 99 1.32 -4.46 -4.09
C VAL A 99 0.83 -5.78 -4.71
N SER A 100 1.37 -6.18 -5.86
CA SER A 100 1.01 -7.45 -6.49
C SER A 100 1.38 -8.65 -5.62
N THR A 101 2.56 -8.64 -4.99
CA THR A 101 2.98 -9.68 -4.05
C THR A 101 2.08 -9.72 -2.81
N ALA A 102 1.70 -8.55 -2.27
CA ALA A 102 0.79 -8.48 -1.13
C ALA A 102 -0.62 -9.04 -1.48
N VAL A 103 -1.14 -8.72 -2.66
CA VAL A 103 -2.42 -9.26 -3.14
C VAL A 103 -2.34 -10.77 -3.38
N ASP A 104 -1.22 -11.27 -3.94
CA ASP A 104 -1.00 -12.70 -4.11
C ASP A 104 -0.97 -13.44 -2.75
N HIS A 105 -0.35 -12.86 -1.73
CA HIS A 105 -0.39 -13.41 -0.37
C HIS A 105 -1.82 -13.46 0.19
N LEU A 106 -2.56 -12.35 0.09
CA LEU A 106 -3.95 -12.29 0.57
C LEU A 106 -4.87 -13.27 -0.16
N THR A 107 -4.66 -13.49 -1.47
CA THR A 107 -5.51 -14.39 -2.25
C THR A 107 -5.12 -15.85 -2.09
N LYS A 108 -3.84 -16.19 -2.25
CA LYS A 108 -3.36 -17.58 -2.30
C LYS A 108 -3.11 -18.17 -0.92
N VAL A 109 -2.65 -17.36 0.04
CA VAL A 109 -2.29 -17.83 1.39
C VAL A 109 -3.45 -17.61 2.36
N ARG A 110 -4.11 -16.45 2.33
CA ARG A 110 -5.27 -16.18 3.19
C ARG A 110 -6.60 -16.65 2.61
N GLY A 111 -6.63 -17.04 1.33
CA GLY A 111 -7.85 -17.52 0.68
C GLY A 111 -8.90 -16.43 0.43
N LEU A 112 -8.51 -15.15 0.48
CA LEU A 112 -9.43 -14.04 0.25
C LEU A 112 -9.73 -13.88 -1.24
N SER A 113 -10.98 -13.57 -1.58
CA SER A 113 -11.38 -13.19 -2.94
C SER A 113 -11.93 -11.75 -2.97
N PRO A 114 -11.07 -10.72 -2.78
CA PRO A 114 -11.53 -9.34 -2.77
C PRO A 114 -11.95 -8.89 -4.18
N GLN A 115 -13.12 -8.26 -4.26
CA GLN A 115 -13.61 -7.58 -5.47
C GLN A 115 -13.08 -6.15 -5.56
N ARG A 116 -12.66 -5.56 -4.44
CA ARG A 116 -12.17 -4.19 -4.37
C ARG A 116 -10.89 -4.08 -3.54
N LEU A 117 -9.91 -3.38 -4.09
CA LEU A 117 -8.69 -3.00 -3.39
C LEU A 117 -8.68 -1.47 -3.21
N ILE A 118 -8.59 -1.02 -1.96
CA ILE A 118 -8.52 0.40 -1.60
C ILE A 118 -7.09 0.67 -1.12
N GLN A 119 -6.40 1.66 -1.69
CA GLN A 119 -4.99 1.92 -1.38
C GLN A 119 -4.80 3.33 -0.80
N PHE A 120 -4.17 3.40 0.36
CA PHE A 120 -3.74 4.64 1.00
C PHE A 120 -2.22 4.74 0.97
N SER A 121 -1.71 5.89 0.53
CA SER A 121 -0.28 6.20 0.50
C SER A 121 -0.03 7.69 0.78
N ASP A 122 1.24 8.04 1.03
CA ASP A 122 1.70 9.43 1.21
C ASP A 122 1.82 10.21 -0.12
N GLY A 123 1.48 9.58 -1.25
CA GLY A 123 1.38 10.25 -2.54
C GLY A 123 2.68 10.85 -3.08
N CYS A 124 3.84 10.29 -2.71
CA CYS A 124 5.11 10.70 -3.30
C CYS A 124 5.08 10.55 -4.84
N THR A 125 5.46 11.60 -5.58
CA THR A 125 5.26 11.67 -7.04
C THR A 125 6.04 10.62 -7.82
N GLY A 126 7.28 10.33 -7.44
CA GLY A 126 8.11 9.32 -8.10
C GLY A 126 7.65 7.88 -7.88
N GLN A 127 6.84 7.65 -6.84
CA GLN A 127 6.47 6.32 -6.36
C GLN A 127 4.98 6.02 -6.61
N TYR A 128 4.10 6.90 -6.10
CA TYR A 128 2.66 6.66 -6.01
C TYR A 128 1.81 7.57 -6.91
N LYS A 129 2.27 8.79 -7.29
CA LYS A 129 1.55 9.66 -8.26
C LYS A 129 2.16 9.59 -9.66
N SER A 130 2.24 8.39 -10.24
CA SER A 130 2.68 8.19 -11.63
C SER A 130 1.57 7.62 -12.52
N LYS A 131 1.85 7.46 -13.81
CA LYS A 131 0.92 6.82 -14.76
C LYS A 131 0.70 5.33 -14.47
N ILE A 132 1.62 4.69 -13.73
CA ILE A 132 1.61 3.24 -13.50
C ILE A 132 0.45 2.80 -12.60
N PRO A 133 0.19 3.44 -11.44
CA PRO A 133 -1.03 3.17 -10.66
C PRO A 133 -2.33 3.34 -11.45
N PHE A 134 -2.39 4.28 -12.41
CA PHE A 134 -3.56 4.43 -13.27
C PHE A 134 -3.67 3.29 -14.30
N MET A 135 -2.55 2.88 -14.91
CA MET A 135 -2.50 1.71 -15.79
C MET A 135 -2.84 0.40 -15.06
N ASP A 136 -2.45 0.29 -13.79
CA ASP A 136 -2.73 -0.86 -12.94
C ASP A 136 -4.24 -1.05 -12.72
N VAL A 137 -5.01 0.03 -12.57
CA VAL A 137 -6.49 -0.04 -12.54
C VAL A 137 -7.02 -0.70 -13.81
N PHE A 138 -6.56 -0.26 -14.98
CA PHE A 138 -6.98 -0.80 -16.27
C PHE A 138 -6.54 -2.26 -16.49
N LEU A 139 -5.29 -2.60 -16.16
CA LEU A 139 -4.74 -3.93 -16.39
C LEU A 139 -5.25 -4.98 -15.39
N ARG A 140 -5.66 -4.57 -14.18
CA ARG A 140 -6.26 -5.50 -13.21
C ARG A 140 -7.61 -6.01 -13.68
N GLU A 141 -8.42 -5.19 -14.35
CA GLU A 141 -9.67 -5.64 -14.98
C GLU A 141 -9.41 -6.75 -16.01
N GLN A 142 -8.32 -6.64 -16.79
CA GLN A 142 -7.95 -7.65 -17.78
C GLN A 142 -7.32 -8.92 -17.17
N ARG A 143 -6.53 -8.81 -16.11
CA ARG A 143 -5.81 -9.97 -15.50
C ARG A 143 -6.68 -10.83 -14.60
N PHE A 144 -7.66 -10.24 -13.90
CA PHE A 144 -8.47 -10.97 -12.92
C PHE A 144 -9.82 -11.45 -13.46
N GLY A 145 -10.15 -11.18 -14.74
CA GLY A 145 -11.21 -11.88 -15.48
C GLY A 145 -12.60 -11.87 -14.84
N HIS A 146 -12.89 -10.90 -13.97
CA HIS A 146 -14.17 -10.74 -13.31
C HIS A 146 -14.65 -9.31 -13.46
N THR A 147 -15.66 -9.12 -14.29
CA THR A 147 -16.66 -8.08 -14.08
C THR A 147 -17.65 -8.59 -13.03
N PRO A 148 -17.59 -8.16 -11.76
CA PRO A 148 -18.84 -7.95 -11.05
C PRO A 148 -19.43 -6.66 -11.63
N SER A 149 -20.71 -6.68 -11.96
CA SER A 149 -21.48 -5.45 -12.12
C SER A 149 -21.22 -4.55 -10.90
N GLY A 150 -20.35 -3.54 -11.02
CA GLY A 150 -20.00 -2.66 -9.90
C GLY A 150 -18.49 -2.45 -9.75
N THR A 151 -17.94 -1.63 -10.64
CA THR A 151 -16.88 -0.64 -10.36
C THR A 151 -15.77 -1.08 -9.38
N SER A 152 -14.63 -1.54 -9.93
CA SER A 152 -13.34 -1.51 -9.23
C SER A 152 -12.86 -0.07 -9.07
N LEU A 153 -13.50 0.67 -8.17
CA LEU A 153 -13.07 2.00 -7.75
C LEU A 153 -11.88 1.85 -6.79
N LEU A 154 -10.68 1.97 -7.35
CA LEU A 154 -9.47 2.25 -6.59
C LEU A 154 -9.52 3.71 -6.16
N TRP A 155 -9.86 3.97 -4.90
CA TRP A 155 -9.63 5.28 -4.30
C TRP A 155 -8.18 5.34 -3.84
N VAL A 156 -7.31 5.96 -4.63
CA VAL A 156 -5.98 6.38 -4.18
C VAL A 156 -6.16 7.71 -3.46
N LEU A 157 -6.30 7.66 -2.14
CA LEU A 157 -6.27 8.85 -1.30
C LEU A 157 -4.83 9.15 -0.93
N THR A 158 -4.18 10.02 -1.71
CA THR A 158 -2.86 10.53 -1.37
C THR A 158 -2.99 11.58 -0.29
N ARG A 159 -2.40 11.33 0.89
CA ARG A 159 -2.15 12.38 1.88
C ARG A 159 -1.03 13.26 1.35
N GLU A 160 -1.30 14.52 1.02
CA GLU A 160 -0.23 15.47 0.76
C GLU A 160 0.51 15.74 2.08
N LYS A 161 1.82 15.49 2.11
CA LYS A 161 2.67 15.89 3.24
C LYS A 161 2.60 17.42 3.37
N PRO A 162 2.36 17.98 4.58
CA PRO A 162 2.50 19.41 4.78
C PRO A 162 3.96 19.81 4.53
N MET A 163 4.17 20.80 3.65
CA MET A 163 5.46 21.52 3.54
C MET A 163 5.73 22.33 4.81
#